data_AF-A0A921BB88-F1
#
_entry.id   AF-A0A921BB88-F1
#
_cell.length_a   1.000
_cell.length_b   1.000
_cell.length_c   1.000
_cell.angle_alpha   90.00
_cell.angle_beta   90.00
_cell.angle_gamma   90.00
#
_symmetry.space_group_name_H-M   'P 1'
#
loop_
_entity.id
_entity.type
_entity.pdbx_description
1 polymer ?
#
loop_
_entity_poly.entity_id
_entity_poly.type
_entity_poly.pdbx_seq_one_letter_code
_entity_poly.pdbx_strand_id
1 'polypeptide(L)'
;MKFKSYPYYDHESHSVKFIDMLKILQQVPQGDLVLLHGCCHNPSGADLSPEQWEAVRDVALQQGFNVFIDLAYQGMGTGLEEDVHGVRLLAESLPELIIVSSCSKNFGLYRGTNRCSDPSL
;
A
#
# COMPACT_ATOMS: atom_id res chain seq x y z
N MET A 1 17.80 -12.46 -1.51
CA MET A 1 16.46 -11.92 -1.20
C MET A 1 15.42 -12.94 -1.64
N LYS A 2 14.52 -13.38 -0.76
CA LYS A 2 13.44 -14.35 -1.08
C LYS A 2 12.10 -13.61 -0.98
N PHE A 3 11.24 -13.81 -1.97
CA PHE A 3 9.90 -13.23 -1.97
C PHE A 3 8.88 -14.30 -1.61
N LYS A 4 7.90 -13.91 -0.79
CA LYS A 4 6.69 -14.69 -0.49
C LYS A 4 5.48 -13.81 -0.76
N SER A 5 4.39 -14.44 -1.17
CA SER A 5 3.10 -13.78 -1.39
C SER A 5 2.10 -14.21 -0.32
N TYR A 6 1.13 -13.35 -0.04
CA TYR A 6 -0.02 -13.63 0.82
C TYR A 6 -1.32 -13.46 0.03
N PRO A 7 -2.42 -14.15 0.40
CA PRO A 7 -3.71 -13.94 -0.23
C PRO A 7 -4.20 -12.51 0.03
N TYR A 8 -4.59 -11.80 -1.03
CA TYR A 8 -5.09 -10.43 -0.88
C TYR A 8 -6.48 -10.24 -1.46
N TYR A 9 -6.73 -10.60 -2.72
CA TYR A 9 -8.02 -10.31 -3.36
C TYR A 9 -8.92 -11.54 -3.50
N ASP A 10 -10.22 -11.35 -3.23
CA ASP A 10 -11.28 -12.29 -3.52
C ASP A 10 -12.11 -11.83 -4.73
N HIS A 11 -12.11 -12.65 -5.78
CA HIS A 11 -12.86 -12.36 -7.01
C HIS A 11 -14.36 -12.59 -6.86
N GLU A 12 -14.81 -13.39 -5.89
CA GLU A 12 -16.23 -13.65 -5.70
C GLU A 12 -16.90 -12.52 -4.92
N SER A 13 -16.28 -12.08 -3.83
CA SER A 13 -16.79 -10.99 -2.98
C SER A 13 -16.28 -9.59 -3.37
N HIS A 14 -15.35 -9.50 -4.33
CA HIS A 14 -14.65 -8.27 -4.70
C HIS A 14 -14.02 -7.54 -3.49
N SER A 15 -13.54 -8.29 -2.50
CA SER A 15 -13.02 -7.76 -1.24
C SER A 15 -11.63 -8.30 -0.90
N VAL A 16 -11.02 -7.77 0.16
CA VAL A 16 -9.76 -8.30 0.69
C VAL A 16 -10.01 -9.64 1.40
N LYS A 17 -9.18 -10.67 1.13
CA LYS A 17 -9.09 -11.93 1.87
C LYS A 17 -8.42 -11.73 3.23
N PHE A 18 -8.97 -10.82 4.01
CA PHE A 18 -8.33 -10.24 5.19
C PHE A 18 -7.91 -11.29 6.22
N ILE A 19 -8.78 -12.26 6.49
CA ILE A 19 -8.49 -13.33 7.46
C ILE A 19 -7.28 -14.17 7.01
N ASP A 20 -7.19 -14.51 5.73
CA ASP A 20 -6.10 -15.33 5.24
C ASP A 20 -4.81 -14.52 5.07
N MET A 21 -4.92 -13.24 4.69
CA MET A 21 -3.83 -12.28 4.74
C MET A 21 -3.23 -12.23 6.15
N LEU A 22 -4.05 -11.99 7.17
CA LEU A 22 -3.61 -11.80 8.55
C LEU A 22 -2.94 -13.07 9.12
N LYS A 23 -3.44 -14.26 8.78
CA LYS A 23 -2.82 -15.54 9.15
C LYS A 23 -1.39 -15.67 8.61
N ILE A 24 -1.11 -15.15 7.42
CA ILE A 24 0.24 -15.16 6.86
C ILE A 24 1.10 -14.09 7.56
N LEU A 25 0.56 -12.89 7.81
CA LEU A 25 1.29 -11.83 8.51
C LEU A 25 1.73 -12.23 9.92
N GLN A 26 0.90 -13.01 10.64
CA GLN A 26 1.22 -13.56 11.96
C GLN A 26 2.38 -14.57 11.96
N GLN A 27 2.84 -15.01 10.79
CA GLN A 27 3.96 -15.94 10.62
C GLN A 27 5.20 -15.25 10.06
N VAL A 28 5.14 -13.95 9.78
CA VAL A 28 6.29 -13.19 9.28
C VAL A 28 7.30 -13.01 10.40
N PRO A 29 8.57 -13.45 10.22
CA PRO A 29 9.60 -13.28 11.24
C PRO A 29 9.91 -11.81 11.55
N GLN A 30 10.39 -11.57 12.76
CA GLN A 30 10.93 -10.27 13.15
C GLN A 30 12.04 -9.82 12.17
N GLY A 31 12.01 -8.53 11.80
CA GLY A 31 13.00 -7.91 10.91
C GLY A 31 12.79 -8.17 9.42
N ASP A 32 11.85 -9.03 9.03
CA ASP A 32 11.43 -9.14 7.62
C ASP A 32 10.60 -7.90 7.22
N LEU A 33 10.44 -7.71 5.91
CA LEU A 33 9.70 -6.58 5.33
C LEU A 33 8.38 -7.05 4.71
N VAL A 34 7.28 -6.39 5.08
CA VAL A 34 5.95 -6.62 4.50
C VAL A 34 5.58 -5.45 3.60
N LEU A 35 5.40 -5.74 2.31
CA LEU A 35 4.87 -4.79 1.33
C LEU A 35 3.33 -4.74 1.42
N LEU A 36 2.78 -3.56 1.68
CA LEU A 36 1.35 -3.25 1.67
C LEU A 36 1.07 -2.17 0.63
N HIS A 37 -0.11 -2.19 0.04
CA HIS A 37 -0.60 -1.11 -0.82
C HIS A 37 -1.51 -0.20 0.02
N GLY A 38 -1.30 1.12 -0.03
CA GLY A 38 -1.98 2.06 0.88
C GLY A 38 -3.44 2.36 0.53
N CYS A 39 -3.72 2.96 -0.63
CA CYS A 39 -5.09 3.07 -1.18
C CYS A 39 -5.11 2.60 -2.62
N CYS A 40 -6.32 2.31 -3.08
CA CYS A 40 -6.64 2.23 -4.48
C CYS A 40 -5.87 1.08 -5.15
N HIS A 41 -5.95 -0.12 -4.56
CA HIS A 41 -5.25 -1.30 -5.05
C HIS A 41 -5.60 -1.58 -6.52
N ASN A 42 -4.78 -1.15 -7.47
CA ASN A 42 -5.00 -1.43 -8.89
C ASN A 42 -4.53 -2.86 -9.20
N PRO A 43 -5.34 -3.78 -9.77
CA PRO A 43 -6.61 -3.58 -10.49
C PRO A 43 -7.92 -3.85 -9.72
N SER A 44 -7.88 -4.12 -8.42
CA SER A 44 -9.02 -4.63 -7.65
C SER A 44 -9.89 -3.60 -6.90
N GLY A 45 -9.34 -2.44 -6.53
CA GLY A 45 -10.02 -1.39 -5.76
C GLY A 45 -10.45 -1.78 -4.33
N ALA A 46 -10.02 -2.94 -3.84
CA ALA A 46 -10.36 -3.43 -2.52
C ALA A 46 -9.33 -2.95 -1.49
N ASP A 47 -9.70 -1.92 -0.74
CA ASP A 47 -8.87 -1.35 0.31
C ASP A 47 -9.23 -1.94 1.69
N LEU A 48 -8.29 -1.89 2.63
CA LEU A 48 -8.52 -2.30 4.01
C LEU A 48 -9.44 -1.30 4.73
N SER A 49 -10.37 -1.80 5.54
CA SER A 49 -11.15 -0.94 6.44
C SER A 49 -10.27 -0.37 7.57
N PRO A 50 -10.70 0.70 8.26
CA PRO A 50 -9.98 1.23 9.43
C PRO A 50 -9.65 0.16 10.48
N GLU A 51 -10.60 -0.71 10.80
CA GLU A 51 -10.44 -1.80 11.77
C GLU A 51 -9.44 -2.86 11.27
N GLN A 52 -9.40 -3.09 9.95
CA GLN A 52 -8.42 -3.99 9.33
C GLN A 52 -7.01 -3.41 9.38
N TRP A 53 -6.86 -2.09 9.21
CA TRP A 53 -5.59 -1.40 9.40
C TRP A 53 -5.08 -1.49 10.84
N GLU A 54 -5.96 -1.32 11.84
CA GLU A 54 -5.62 -1.53 13.25
C GLU A 54 -5.12 -2.94 13.53
N ALA A 55 -5.79 -3.96 13.00
CA ALA A 55 -5.35 -5.34 13.16
C ALA A 55 -4.01 -5.62 12.45
N VAL A 56 -3.73 -5.00 11.30
CA VAL A 56 -2.41 -5.10 10.64
C VAL A 56 -1.33 -4.44 11.49
N ARG A 57 -1.59 -3.24 12.04
CA ARG A 57 -0.68 -2.56 12.98
C ARG A 57 -0.33 -3.46 14.16
N ASP A 58 -1.34 -4.06 14.79
CA ASP A 58 -1.15 -4.88 15.99
C ASP A 58 -0.30 -6.12 15.70
N VAL A 59 -0.53 -6.76 14.56
CA VAL A 59 0.29 -7.90 14.12
C VAL A 59 1.72 -7.47 13.80
N ALA A 60 1.92 -6.31 13.16
CA ALA A 60 3.26 -5.78 12.89
C ALA A 60 4.04 -5.50 14.19
N LEU A 61 3.38 -4.90 15.20
CA LEU A 61 3.97 -4.68 16.52
C LEU A 61 4.29 -5.98 17.25
N GLN A 62 3.38 -6.97 17.17
CA GLN A 62 3.55 -8.25 17.86
C GLN A 62 4.67 -9.10 17.24
N GLN A 63 4.77 -9.15 15.90
CA GLN A 63 5.76 -9.96 15.20
C GLN A 63 7.10 -9.23 15.02
N GLY A 64 7.09 -7.89 15.01
CA GLY A 64 8.28 -7.07 14.83
C GLY A 64 8.82 -7.06 13.40
N PHE A 65 7.96 -7.25 12.40
CA PHE A 65 8.33 -7.01 11.00
C PHE A 65 8.17 -5.53 10.65
N ASN A 66 8.95 -5.09 9.67
CA ASN A 66 8.88 -3.72 9.16
C ASN A 66 7.84 -3.63 8.05
N VAL A 67 7.13 -2.51 7.97
CA VAL A 67 6.15 -2.28 6.92
C VAL A 67 6.76 -1.39 5.83
N PHE A 68 6.51 -1.77 4.58
CA PHE A 68 6.77 -0.98 3.39
C PHE A 68 5.44 -0.69 2.70
N ILE A 69 5.07 0.57 2.58
CA ILE A 69 3.84 0.99 1.92
C ILE A 69 4.16 1.53 0.52
N ASP A 70 3.51 0.98 -0.49
CA ASP A 70 3.44 1.56 -1.83
C ASP A 70 2.15 2.40 -1.97
N LEU A 71 2.34 3.72 -2.14
CA LEU A 71 1.31 4.72 -2.38
C LEU A 71 1.38 5.20 -3.84
N ALA A 72 0.74 4.47 -4.75
CA ALA A 72 0.70 4.82 -6.16
C ALA A 72 -0.44 5.81 -6.55
N TYR A 73 -1.39 6.10 -5.65
CA TYR A 73 -2.67 6.79 -5.97
C TYR A 73 -3.16 7.81 -4.93
N GLN A 74 -2.28 8.39 -4.12
CA GLN A 74 -2.67 9.30 -3.04
C GLN A 74 -3.56 10.49 -3.54
N GLY A 75 -4.86 10.50 -3.28
CA GLY A 75 -5.75 11.60 -3.71
C GLY A 75 -6.56 11.32 -4.99
N MET A 76 -6.72 10.06 -5.38
CA MET A 76 -7.70 9.61 -6.38
C MET A 76 -8.89 8.84 -5.76
N GLY A 77 -8.90 8.64 -4.43
CA GLY A 77 -9.97 7.96 -3.70
C GLY A 77 -11.10 8.88 -3.24
N THR A 78 -11.76 8.52 -2.14
CA THR A 78 -13.01 9.15 -1.64
C THR A 78 -12.77 10.53 -1.01
N GLY A 79 -11.52 10.78 -0.58
CA GLY A 79 -11.03 12.01 0.05
C GLY A 79 -9.59 11.81 0.55
N LEU A 80 -8.81 12.89 0.63
CA LEU A 80 -7.39 12.83 0.98
C LEU A 80 -7.15 12.23 2.39
N GLU A 81 -8.09 12.46 3.32
CA GLU A 81 -7.96 12.03 4.72
C GLU A 81 -8.27 10.53 4.89
N GLU A 82 -9.28 10.03 4.17
CA GLU A 82 -9.63 8.61 4.16
C GLU A 82 -8.52 7.76 3.52
N ASP A 83 -7.94 8.25 2.43
CA ASP A 83 -6.86 7.57 1.70
C ASP A 83 -5.57 7.44 2.52
N VAL A 84 -5.36 8.30 3.52
CA VAL A 84 -4.13 8.34 4.34
C VAL A 84 -4.32 7.78 5.75
N HIS A 85 -5.53 7.40 6.15
CA HIS A 85 -5.81 6.92 7.51
C HIS A 85 -4.91 5.75 7.91
N GLY A 86 -4.87 4.69 7.10
CA GLY A 86 -4.06 3.50 7.38
C GLY A 86 -2.56 3.81 7.43
N VAL A 87 -2.07 4.65 6.53
CA VAL A 87 -0.66 5.08 6.50
C VAL A 87 -0.31 5.87 7.76
N ARG A 88 -1.18 6.81 8.15
CA ARG A 88 -0.99 7.64 9.34
C ARG A 88 -1.00 6.80 10.61
N LEU A 89 -1.95 5.88 10.72
CA LEU A 89 -2.04 4.93 11.83
C LEU A 89 -0.74 4.15 12.01
N LEU A 90 -0.20 3.61 10.91
CA LEU A 90 1.06 2.86 10.94
C LEU A 90 2.25 3.76 11.27
N ALA A 91 2.31 4.97 10.71
CA ALA A 91 3.39 5.91 10.98
C ALA A 91 3.44 6.40 12.44
N GLU A 92 2.27 6.55 13.07
CA GLU A 92 2.16 6.95 14.48
C GLU A 92 2.47 5.80 15.46
N SER A 93 2.35 4.55 15.00
CA SER A 93 2.40 3.37 15.88
C SER A 93 3.67 2.54 15.75
N LEU A 94 4.22 2.40 14.54
CA LEU A 94 5.36 1.52 14.27
C LEU A 94 6.69 2.25 14.52
N PRO A 95 7.72 1.55 15.03
CA PRO A 95 9.03 2.15 15.25
C PRO A 95 9.76 2.50 13.94
N GLU A 96 9.48 1.75 12.87
CA GLU A 96 10.03 1.97 11.53
C GLU A 96 8.96 1.68 10.47
N LEU A 97 8.87 2.57 9.49
CA LEU A 97 7.94 2.48 8.36
C LEU A 97 8.60 3.07 7.12
N ILE A 98 8.57 2.34 6.01
CA ILE A 98 9.03 2.83 4.71
C ILE A 98 7.81 3.19 3.88
N ILE A 99 7.72 4.44 3.42
CA ILE A 99 6.65 4.90 2.55
C ILE A 99 7.26 5.30 1.21
N VAL A 100 6.79 4.68 0.14
CA VAL A 100 7.12 5.08 -1.23
C VAL A 100 5.87 5.65 -1.87
N SER A 101 5.95 6.92 -2.29
CA SER A 101 4.86 7.60 -2.98
C SER A 101 5.28 7.96 -4.41
N SER A 102 4.44 7.63 -5.39
CA SER A 102 4.67 7.95 -6.81
C SER A 102 3.73 9.07 -7.26
N CYS A 103 4.26 10.27 -7.44
CA CYS A 103 3.50 11.45 -7.91
C CYS A 103 3.18 11.47 -9.41
N SER A 104 3.29 10.36 -10.13
CA SER A 104 3.07 10.33 -11.59
C SER A 104 1.59 10.50 -11.98
N LYS A 105 0.65 10.22 -11.07
CA LYS A 105 -0.80 10.26 -11.35
C LYS A 105 -1.53 11.42 -10.67
N ASN A 106 -1.05 11.90 -9.52
CA ASN A 106 -1.70 13.00 -8.76
C ASN A 106 -1.61 14.39 -9.39
N PHE A 107 -0.59 14.63 -10.22
CA PHE A 107 -0.34 15.95 -10.82
C PHE A 107 -0.61 16.02 -12.33
N GLY A 108 -1.22 14.98 -12.93
CA GLY A 108 -1.46 14.97 -14.38
C GLY A 108 -0.16 15.09 -15.21
N LEU A 109 0.98 14.67 -14.65
CA LEU A 109 2.29 14.74 -15.33
C LEU A 109 2.48 13.55 -16.27
N TYR A 110 1.52 13.28 -17.15
CA TYR A 110 1.87 12.75 -18.47
C TYR A 110 2.47 13.92 -19.27
N ARG A 111 3.74 14.24 -19.02
CA ARG A 111 4.51 14.94 -20.05
C ARG A 111 4.61 13.98 -21.22
N GLY A 112 3.93 14.33 -22.30
CA GLY A 112 3.80 13.54 -23.51
C GLY A 112 5.16 13.03 -23.98
N THR A 113 5.14 11.83 -24.55
CA THR A 113 6.22 11.28 -25.36
C THR A 113 6.32 12.06 -26.67
N ASN A 114 6.54 13.36 -26.62
CA ASN A 114 6.95 14.14 -27.76
C ASN A 114 8.43 14.47 -27.56
N ARG A 115 9.28 13.73 -28.28
CA ARG A 115 10.62 14.20 -28.59
C ARG A 115 10.48 15.62 -29.12
N CYS A 116 11.04 16.61 -28.43
CA CYS A 116 11.45 17.83 -29.10
C CYS A 116 12.67 17.47 -29.94
N SER A 117 12.46 16.98 -31.16
CA SER A 117 13.40 17.24 -32.24
C SER A 117 13.19 18.70 -32.63
N ASP A 118 14.16 19.53 -32.23
CA ASP A 118 14.35 20.89 -32.75
C ASP A 118 14.39 20.85 -34.29
N PRO A 119 13.51 21.58 -35.01
CA PRO A 119 13.62 21.75 -36.45
C PRO A 119 14.39 23.02 -36.86
N SER A 120 15.27 23.54 -36.00
CA SER A 120 16.08 24.72 -36.27
C SER A 120 17.53 24.60 -35.79
N LEU A 121 18.23 23.54 -36.23
CA LEU A 121 19.70 23.47 -36.40
C LEU A 121 20.06 22.50 -37.53
#